data_AF-A0A3Q2TWH2-F1
#
_entry.id   AF-A0A3Q2TWH2-F1
#
_cell.length_a   1.000
_cell.length_b   1.000
_cell.length_c   1.000
_cell.angle_alpha   90.00
_cell.angle_beta   90.00
_cell.angle_gamma   90.00
#
_symmetry.space_group_name_H-M   'P 1'
#
loop_
_entity.id
_entity.type
_entity.pdbx_description
1 polymer ?
#
loop_
_entity_poly.entity_id
_entity_poly.type
_entity_poly.pdbx_seq_one_letter_code
_entity_poly.pdbx_strand_id
1 'polypeptide(L)'
;MARLRRKACVALFLFTLFIFGTLMGLRTLKPTDGFSDLAPGLELLPILGGRMSREATAPPVQARPLGDNTKAALSNSGPEGTIFYDVHIFYYTWYGSPHMDGKYIHWDHILVPHWDPKVASSYPRGRHMPPEDIASSFYPELNPYSSRDPDVLESHMEQVGASAAGMGL
;
A
#
# COMPACT_ATOMS: atom_id res chain seq x y z
N MET A 1 18.25 33.87 -54.33
CA MET A 1 18.41 32.71 -53.41
C MET A 1 18.86 33.05 -51.98
N ALA A 2 19.56 34.16 -51.69
CA ALA A 2 20.06 34.46 -50.33
C ALA A 2 19.02 34.97 -49.30
N ARG A 3 17.86 35.50 -49.75
CA ARG A 3 16.79 36.00 -48.86
C ARG A 3 15.90 34.88 -48.33
N LEU A 4 15.65 33.84 -49.12
CA LEU A 4 14.86 32.67 -48.71
C LEU A 4 15.59 31.85 -47.65
N ARG A 5 16.91 31.68 -47.81
CA ARG A 5 17.80 31.03 -46.83
C ARG A 5 17.82 31.76 -45.49
N ARG A 6 17.84 33.10 -45.50
CA ARG A 6 17.75 33.90 -44.26
C ARG A 6 16.42 33.73 -43.54
N LYS A 7 15.29 33.75 -44.26
CA LYS A 7 13.97 33.51 -43.65
C LYS A 7 13.85 32.10 -43.08
N ALA A 8 14.37 31.08 -43.78
CA ALA A 8 14.41 29.71 -43.30
C ALA A 8 15.30 29.53 -42.06
N CYS A 9 16.49 30.15 -42.04
CA CYS A 9 17.37 30.12 -40.86
C CYS A 9 16.75 30.84 -39.66
N VAL A 10 16.09 31.98 -39.87
CA VAL A 10 15.38 32.69 -38.79
C VAL A 10 14.21 31.85 -38.27
N ALA A 11 13.43 31.23 -39.15
CA ALA A 11 12.34 30.35 -38.75
C ALA A 11 12.82 29.13 -37.95
N LEU A 12 13.90 28.48 -38.38
CA LEU A 12 14.51 27.35 -37.65
C LEU A 12 15.04 27.79 -36.29
N PHE A 13 15.69 28.95 -36.20
CA PHE A 13 16.18 29.47 -34.93
C PHE A 13 15.05 29.75 -33.95
N LEU A 14 13.97 30.41 -34.39
CA LEU A 14 12.79 30.64 -33.56
C LEU A 14 12.12 29.33 -33.12
N PHE A 15 12.05 28.34 -34.01
CA PHE A 15 11.52 27.01 -33.68
C PHE A 15 12.37 26.29 -32.62
N THR A 16 13.70 26.36 -32.73
CA THR A 16 14.60 25.79 -31.72
C THR A 16 14.47 26.50 -30.36
N LEU A 17 14.37 27.83 -30.35
CA LEU A 17 14.13 28.59 -29.12
C LEU A 17 12.80 28.25 -28.47
N PHE A 18 11.75 28.05 -29.27
CA PHE A 18 10.44 27.65 -28.78
C PHE A 18 10.49 26.26 -28.12
N ILE A 19 11.09 25.26 -28.78
CA ILE A 19 11.24 23.91 -28.20
C ILE A 19 12.04 23.97 -26.90
N PHE A 20 13.19 24.63 -26.88
CA PHE A 20 13.98 24.75 -25.66
C PHE A 20 13.24 25.52 -24.54
N GLY A 21 12.53 26.59 -24.88
CA GLY A 21 11.71 27.35 -23.93
C GLY A 21 10.60 26.51 -23.32
N THR A 22 9.86 25.75 -24.13
CA THR A 22 8.81 24.84 -23.65
C THR A 22 9.36 23.71 -22.77
N LEU A 23 10.50 23.11 -23.14
CA LEU A 23 11.15 22.08 -22.35
C LEU A 23 11.69 22.61 -21.01
N MET A 24 12.26 23.82 -21.00
CA MET A 24 12.68 24.48 -19.75
C MET A 24 11.48 24.86 -18.88
N GLY A 25 10.39 25.37 -19.48
CA GLY A 25 9.15 25.69 -18.79
C GLY A 25 8.50 24.47 -18.14
N LEU A 26 8.36 23.37 -18.88
CA LEU A 26 7.81 22.10 -18.38
C LEU A 26 8.68 21.50 -17.27
N ARG A 27 10.00 21.67 -17.32
CA ARG A 27 10.89 21.26 -16.22
C ARG A 27 10.81 22.13 -14.96
N THR A 28 10.39 23.38 -15.09
CA THR A 28 10.18 24.28 -13.93
C THR A 28 8.80 24.16 -13.30
N LEU A 29 7.87 23.44 -13.94
CA LEU A 29 6.62 23.05 -13.30
C LEU A 29 6.95 21.97 -12.27
N LYS A 30 7.13 22.38 -11.01
CA LYS A 30 6.94 21.47 -9.88
C LYS A 30 5.57 20.81 -10.04
N PRO A 31 5.43 19.48 -9.83
CA PRO A 31 4.14 18.91 -9.54
C PRO A 31 3.59 19.69 -8.36
N THR A 32 2.56 20.49 -8.59
CA THR A 32 1.80 21.11 -7.51
C THR A 32 1.17 19.96 -6.74
N ASP A 33 1.68 19.74 -5.53
CA ASP A 33 1.09 18.86 -4.54
C ASP A 33 -0.39 19.20 -4.40
N GLY A 34 -1.24 18.34 -4.94
CA GLY A 34 -2.64 18.66 -5.13
C GLY A 34 -3.49 17.44 -5.37
N PHE A 35 -3.22 16.34 -4.66
CA PHE A 35 -4.15 15.21 -4.47
C PHE A 35 -3.68 14.36 -3.28
N SER A 36 -3.75 14.92 -2.07
CA SER A 36 -3.67 14.11 -0.83
C SER A 36 -4.47 14.71 0.35
N ASP A 37 -5.28 15.74 0.12
CA ASP A 37 -6.04 16.41 1.18
C ASP A 37 -7.43 15.78 1.43
N LEU A 38 -7.50 14.44 1.50
CA LEU A 38 -8.69 13.71 1.94
C LEU A 38 -8.32 12.51 2.83
N ALA A 39 -7.35 12.68 3.72
CA ALA A 39 -7.22 11.83 4.90
C ALA A 39 -7.79 12.59 6.11
N PRO A 40 -9.04 12.31 6.55
CA PRO A 40 -9.57 12.94 7.74
C PRO A 40 -8.99 12.24 8.98
N GLY A 41 -8.30 12.99 9.83
CA GLY A 41 -8.06 12.59 11.21
C GLY A 41 -6.60 12.48 11.61
N LEU A 42 -5.97 13.61 11.91
CA LEU A 42 -4.94 13.66 12.95
C LEU A 42 -4.87 15.06 13.56
N GLU A 43 -5.78 15.31 14.50
CA GLU A 43 -5.74 16.46 15.40
C GLU A 43 -4.82 16.17 16.59
N LEU A 44 -3.86 17.08 16.84
CA LEU A 44 -3.29 17.48 18.15
C LEU A 44 -2.52 16.40 18.99
N LEU A 45 -1.39 16.64 19.68
CA LEU A 45 -0.63 17.83 20.09
C LEU A 45 0.71 17.35 20.76
N PRO A 46 1.55 18.21 21.41
CA PRO A 46 2.99 18.19 21.24
C PRO A 46 3.78 17.85 22.53
N ILE A 47 5.10 17.68 22.38
CA ILE A 47 6.17 18.00 23.36
C ILE A 47 6.02 17.44 24.79
N LEU A 48 6.90 16.50 25.17
CA LEU A 48 7.76 16.71 26.34
C LEU A 48 9.02 15.83 26.28
N GLY A 49 10.17 16.47 26.11
CA GLY A 49 11.46 15.88 26.45
C GLY A 49 11.63 15.76 27.96
N GLY A 50 12.33 14.71 28.41
CA GLY A 50 12.63 14.51 29.82
C GLY A 50 13.54 13.31 30.05
N ARG A 51 14.77 13.61 30.48
CA ARG A 51 15.91 12.73 30.80
C ARG A 51 15.61 11.55 31.76
N MET A 52 16.21 10.40 31.43
CA MET A 52 17.16 9.59 32.23
C MET A 52 16.92 9.44 33.75
N SER A 53 16.66 8.21 34.22
CA SER A 53 17.49 7.58 35.26
C SER A 53 17.29 6.07 35.33
N ARG A 54 18.38 5.38 35.68
CA ARG A 54 18.57 3.93 35.76
C ARG A 54 18.64 3.56 37.26
N GLU A 55 18.28 2.31 37.56
CA GLU A 55 18.56 1.56 38.81
C GLU A 55 17.71 1.88 40.08
N ALA A 56 16.94 0.88 40.56
CA ALA A 56 17.08 0.25 41.90
C ALA A 56 15.81 -0.54 42.34
N THR A 57 16.00 -1.85 42.54
CA THR A 57 15.55 -2.74 43.64
C THR A 57 14.11 -2.66 44.21
N ALA A 58 13.44 -3.82 44.21
CA ALA A 58 12.08 -4.14 44.69
C ALA A 58 11.83 -4.03 46.22
N PRO A 59 10.56 -4.01 46.68
CA PRO A 59 9.99 -5.17 47.40
C PRO A 59 8.49 -5.47 47.09
N PRO A 60 7.90 -6.59 47.58
CA PRO A 60 6.71 -7.22 47.00
C PRO A 60 5.42 -6.77 47.68
N VAL A 61 4.40 -6.33 46.93
CA VAL A 61 3.08 -5.99 47.51
C VAL A 61 1.95 -6.34 46.54
N GLN A 62 1.23 -7.39 46.94
CA GLN A 62 -0.22 -7.62 46.82
C GLN A 62 -0.84 -7.80 45.43
N ALA A 63 -1.39 -9.00 45.25
CA ALA A 63 -2.39 -9.33 44.25
C ALA A 63 -3.56 -8.33 44.33
N ARG A 64 -3.74 -7.55 43.27
CA ARG A 64 -5.00 -6.86 42.97
C ARG A 64 -5.81 -7.77 42.03
N PRO A 65 -7.13 -7.90 42.21
CA PRO A 65 -7.93 -8.61 41.24
C PRO A 65 -7.83 -7.84 39.92
N LEU A 66 -7.36 -8.54 38.88
CA LEU A 66 -7.45 -8.03 37.51
C LEU A 66 -8.94 -7.80 37.24
N GLY A 67 -9.27 -6.55 36.95
CA GLY A 67 -10.64 -6.12 36.71
C GLY A 67 -11.31 -6.98 35.66
N ASP A 68 -12.52 -7.40 35.98
CA ASP A 68 -13.54 -7.96 35.10
C ASP A 68 -13.93 -6.91 34.04
N ASN A 69 -13.06 -6.69 33.08
CA ASN A 69 -13.38 -5.92 31.87
C ASN A 69 -12.99 -6.66 30.59
N THR A 70 -12.62 -7.94 30.70
CA THR A 70 -12.99 -8.92 29.68
C THR A 70 -14.49 -9.12 29.79
N LYS A 71 -15.27 -8.15 29.29
CA LYS A 71 -16.65 -8.38 28.90
C LYS A 71 -16.56 -9.38 27.76
N ALA A 72 -16.43 -10.64 28.15
CA ALA A 72 -16.71 -11.76 27.30
C ALA A 72 -18.10 -11.45 26.75
N ALA A 73 -18.13 -11.04 25.49
CA ALA A 73 -19.32 -11.08 24.68
C ALA A 73 -19.64 -12.57 24.47
N LEU A 74 -19.97 -13.25 25.57
CA LEU A 74 -20.58 -14.55 25.60
C LEU A 74 -22.00 -14.35 25.08
N SER A 75 -22.14 -14.46 23.77
CA SER A 75 -23.20 -15.24 23.11
C SER A 75 -23.19 -14.96 21.62
N ASN A 76 -22.74 -15.94 20.84
CA ASN A 76 -23.47 -16.47 19.68
C ASN A 76 -22.98 -17.90 19.39
N SER A 77 -23.43 -18.82 20.26
CA SER A 77 -23.69 -20.26 20.05
C SER A 77 -22.83 -21.12 19.10
N GLY A 78 -22.07 -22.06 19.69
CA GLY A 78 -21.69 -23.35 19.10
C GLY A 78 -20.55 -24.05 19.85
N PRO A 79 -20.38 -25.40 19.79
CA PRO A 79 -19.14 -26.11 20.18
C PRO A 79 -17.94 -25.83 19.24
N GLU A 80 -18.05 -24.75 18.49
CA GLU A 80 -17.35 -24.24 17.31
C GLU A 80 -17.56 -22.71 17.40
N GLY A 81 -16.52 -21.90 17.22
CA GLY A 81 -16.69 -20.46 16.96
C GLY A 81 -16.79 -19.53 18.18
N THR A 82 -15.70 -19.41 18.95
CA THR A 82 -15.45 -18.14 19.66
C THR A 82 -14.86 -17.16 18.66
N ILE A 83 -15.45 -15.98 18.51
CA ILE A 83 -14.88 -14.87 17.73
C ILE A 83 -14.39 -13.79 18.69
N PHE A 84 -13.14 -13.35 18.50
CA PHE A 84 -12.49 -12.28 19.23
C PHE A 84 -12.61 -10.97 18.45
N TYR A 85 -13.48 -10.08 18.94
CA TYR A 85 -13.77 -8.79 18.31
C TYR A 85 -12.70 -7.71 18.52
N ASP A 86 -11.73 -8.00 19.38
CA ASP A 86 -10.52 -7.22 19.65
C ASP A 86 -9.30 -7.71 18.83
N VAL A 87 -9.49 -8.71 17.98
CA VAL A 87 -8.47 -9.23 17.06
C VAL A 87 -8.80 -8.81 15.63
N HIS A 88 -7.97 -7.92 15.08
CA HIS A 88 -8.21 -7.30 13.77
C HIS A 88 -7.27 -7.91 12.71
N ILE A 89 -7.79 -8.08 11.49
CA ILE A 89 -7.03 -8.53 10.32
C ILE A 89 -7.02 -7.43 9.26
N PHE A 90 -5.83 -7.11 8.73
CA PHE A 90 -5.72 -6.28 7.53
C PHE A 90 -6.05 -7.12 6.29
N TYR A 91 -7.11 -6.73 5.58
CA TYR A 91 -7.59 -7.41 4.39
C TYR A 91 -7.50 -6.50 3.16
N TYR A 92 -7.01 -7.03 2.04
CA TYR A 92 -6.77 -6.25 0.81
C TYR A 92 -7.66 -6.77 -0.34
N THR A 93 -8.47 -5.88 -0.90
CA THR A 93 -9.45 -6.18 -1.96
C THR A 93 -8.99 -5.74 -3.36
N TRP A 94 -7.68 -5.74 -3.62
CA TRP A 94 -7.08 -5.13 -4.80
C TRP A 94 -6.53 -6.12 -5.85
N TYR A 95 -6.87 -7.41 -5.74
CA TYR A 95 -6.41 -8.44 -6.67
C TYR A 95 -7.42 -8.68 -7.80
N GLY A 96 -6.94 -9.05 -8.99
CA GLY A 96 -7.80 -9.31 -10.15
C GLY A 96 -7.24 -10.38 -11.07
N SER A 97 -8.13 -11.12 -11.75
CA SER A 97 -7.79 -12.23 -12.65
C SER A 97 -8.35 -11.98 -14.07
N PRO A 98 -7.75 -12.55 -15.14
CA PRO A 98 -8.23 -12.35 -16.51
C PRO A 98 -9.69 -12.78 -16.73
N HIS A 99 -10.14 -13.82 -16.03
CA HIS A 99 -11.49 -14.33 -16.13
C HIS A 99 -12.54 -13.32 -15.61
N MET A 100 -12.29 -12.71 -14.45
CA MET A 100 -13.24 -11.81 -13.79
C MET A 100 -13.03 -10.32 -14.13
N ASP A 101 -11.78 -9.92 -14.38
CA ASP A 101 -11.36 -8.52 -14.49
C ASP A 101 -10.79 -8.15 -15.87
N GLY A 102 -10.68 -9.12 -16.79
CA GLY A 102 -10.12 -8.95 -18.13
C GLY A 102 -8.60 -8.84 -18.19
N LYS A 103 -7.93 -8.72 -17.04
CA LYS A 103 -6.46 -8.76 -16.89
C LYS A 103 -6.09 -9.11 -15.45
N TYR A 104 -4.83 -9.48 -15.24
CA TYR A 104 -4.28 -9.51 -13.89
C TYR A 104 -4.21 -8.10 -13.31
N ILE A 105 -4.53 -7.98 -12.02
CA ILE A 105 -4.38 -6.75 -11.23
C ILE A 105 -3.65 -7.13 -9.95
N HIS A 106 -2.62 -6.36 -9.62
CA HIS A 106 -1.73 -6.54 -8.47
C HIS A 106 -0.84 -7.80 -8.54
N TRP A 107 -1.33 -8.92 -9.09
CA TRP A 107 -0.49 -10.10 -9.35
C TRP A 107 0.65 -9.83 -10.34
N ASP A 108 0.43 -8.93 -11.30
CA ASP A 108 1.38 -8.51 -12.34
C ASP A 108 2.14 -7.23 -11.96
N HIS A 109 2.36 -6.99 -10.66
CA HIS A 109 2.98 -5.75 -10.17
C HIS A 109 4.36 -5.49 -10.82
N ILE A 110 4.72 -4.21 -10.95
CA ILE A 110 6.05 -3.81 -11.43
C ILE A 110 7.13 -4.21 -10.43
N LEU A 111 8.31 -4.56 -10.95
CA LEU A 111 9.50 -4.64 -10.10
C LEU A 111 9.92 -3.21 -9.75
N VAL A 112 9.77 -2.84 -8.48
CA VAL A 112 10.07 -1.49 -8.01
C VAL A 112 11.59 -1.29 -8.03
N PRO A 113 12.11 -0.32 -8.80
CA PRO A 113 13.54 -0.10 -8.88
C PRO A 113 14.08 0.44 -7.56
N HIS A 114 15.33 0.10 -7.25
CA HIS A 114 16.06 0.74 -6.15
C HIS A 114 16.17 2.25 -6.41
N TRP A 115 16.14 3.05 -5.35
CA TRP A 115 16.15 4.52 -5.45
C TRP A 115 17.48 5.08 -6.03
N ASP A 116 18.61 4.45 -5.75
CA ASP A 116 19.90 4.74 -6.40
C ASP A 116 19.93 4.07 -7.79
N PRO A 117 20.04 4.84 -8.89
CA PRO A 117 20.08 4.29 -10.25
C PRO A 117 21.25 3.35 -10.51
N LYS A 118 22.39 3.54 -9.82
CA LYS A 118 23.56 2.65 -9.97
C LYS A 118 23.23 1.26 -9.45
N VAL A 119 22.62 1.19 -8.28
CA VAL A 119 22.14 -0.06 -7.69
C VAL A 119 20.98 -0.63 -8.50
N ALA A 120 20.02 0.19 -8.93
CA ALA A 120 18.88 -0.28 -9.74
C ALA A 120 19.31 -0.96 -11.05
N SER A 121 20.46 -0.56 -11.62
CA SER A 121 20.98 -1.15 -12.84
C SER A 121 21.39 -2.61 -12.71
N SER A 122 21.69 -3.08 -11.48
CA SER A 122 22.09 -4.48 -11.21
C SER A 122 20.92 -5.41 -10.92
N TYR A 123 19.68 -4.91 -10.80
CA TYR A 123 18.49 -5.72 -10.51
C TYR A 123 17.58 -5.87 -11.75
N PRO A 124 16.78 -6.96 -11.81
CA PRO A 124 15.77 -7.12 -12.84
C PRO A 124 14.77 -5.96 -12.88
N ARG A 125 14.24 -5.70 -14.08
CA ARG A 125 13.23 -4.67 -14.35
C ARG A 125 12.08 -5.28 -15.12
N GLY A 126 10.91 -4.67 -15.03
CA GLY A 126 9.72 -5.10 -15.76
C GLY A 126 8.54 -5.31 -14.83
N ARG A 127 7.72 -6.29 -15.16
CA ARG A 127 6.52 -6.71 -14.44
C ARG A 127 6.55 -8.22 -14.28
N HIS A 128 5.93 -8.70 -13.23
CA HIS A 128 5.63 -10.12 -13.09
C HIS A 128 4.68 -10.59 -14.22
N MET A 129 4.80 -11.85 -14.63
CA MET A 129 3.98 -12.48 -15.68
C MET A 129 3.15 -13.67 -15.13
N PRO A 130 1.98 -13.41 -14.51
CA PRO A 130 1.14 -14.48 -13.99
C PRO A 130 0.59 -15.40 -15.10
N PRO A 131 0.27 -16.67 -14.80
CA PRO A 131 0.11 -17.21 -13.45
C PRO A 131 1.39 -17.74 -12.79
N GLU A 132 2.41 -18.18 -13.55
CA GLU A 132 3.59 -18.83 -12.95
C GLU A 132 4.55 -17.84 -12.26
N ASP A 133 4.57 -16.59 -12.70
CA ASP A 133 5.39 -15.51 -12.12
C ASP A 133 4.49 -14.41 -11.56
N ILE A 134 4.29 -14.42 -10.24
CA ILE A 134 3.46 -13.42 -9.54
C ILE A 134 4.29 -12.51 -8.65
N ALA A 135 3.73 -11.33 -8.35
CA ALA A 135 4.30 -10.35 -7.43
C ALA A 135 4.21 -10.75 -5.95
N SER A 136 4.72 -11.93 -5.61
CA SER A 136 4.77 -12.47 -4.26
C SER A 136 5.89 -13.50 -4.16
N SER A 137 6.55 -13.57 -3.01
CA SER A 137 7.49 -14.66 -2.70
C SER A 137 6.79 -15.99 -2.34
N PHE A 138 5.47 -15.96 -2.13
CA PHE A 138 4.62 -17.10 -1.82
C PHE A 138 3.50 -17.24 -2.85
N TYR A 139 3.06 -18.47 -3.12
CA TYR A 139 1.97 -18.74 -4.05
C TYR A 139 0.67 -19.05 -3.29
N PRO A 140 -0.45 -18.34 -3.56
CA PRO A 140 -1.72 -18.59 -2.89
C PRO A 140 -2.34 -19.92 -3.33
N GLU A 141 -2.95 -20.65 -2.41
CA GLU A 141 -3.68 -21.90 -2.70
C GLU A 141 -4.86 -21.67 -3.67
N LEU A 142 -5.54 -20.52 -3.54
CA LEU A 142 -6.62 -20.10 -4.42
C LEU A 142 -6.16 -19.61 -5.81
N ASN A 143 -4.88 -19.79 -6.16
CA ASN A 143 -4.26 -19.27 -7.38
C ASN A 143 -4.34 -17.72 -7.48
N PRO A 144 -3.87 -17.09 -8.57
CA PRO A 144 -4.00 -15.65 -8.79
C PRO A 144 -5.48 -15.24 -9.01
N TYR A 145 -6.20 -15.14 -7.89
CA TYR A 145 -7.64 -14.92 -7.82
C TYR A 145 -8.05 -13.46 -8.09
N SER A 146 -9.36 -13.25 -8.25
CA SER A 146 -9.95 -11.91 -8.21
C SER A 146 -10.57 -11.63 -6.86
N SER A 147 -10.31 -10.45 -6.28
CA SER A 147 -10.99 -9.99 -5.06
C SER A 147 -12.48 -9.71 -5.28
N ARG A 148 -12.96 -9.72 -6.54
CA ARG A 148 -14.37 -9.54 -6.91
C ARG A 148 -15.10 -10.86 -7.10
N ASP A 149 -14.40 -11.99 -7.00
CA ASP A 149 -14.99 -13.31 -7.10
C ASP A 149 -15.69 -13.68 -5.77
N PRO A 150 -17.02 -13.93 -5.80
CA PRO A 150 -17.77 -14.26 -4.58
C PRO A 150 -17.30 -15.55 -3.92
N ASP A 151 -16.86 -16.55 -4.69
CA ASP A 151 -16.42 -17.85 -4.13
C ASP A 151 -15.10 -17.68 -3.37
N VAL A 152 -14.23 -16.81 -3.89
CA VAL A 152 -12.98 -16.40 -3.22
C VAL A 152 -13.27 -15.61 -1.95
N LEU A 153 -14.26 -14.71 -1.98
CA LEU A 153 -14.65 -13.95 -0.80
C LEU A 153 -15.19 -14.86 0.30
N GLU A 154 -16.08 -15.79 -0.05
CA GLU A 154 -16.63 -16.79 0.88
C GLU A 154 -15.50 -17.62 1.53
N SER A 155 -14.58 -18.15 0.72
CA SER A 155 -13.42 -18.91 1.23
C SER A 155 -12.56 -18.08 2.20
N HIS A 156 -12.32 -16.79 1.90
CA HIS A 156 -11.58 -15.93 2.82
C HIS A 156 -12.34 -15.68 4.13
N MET A 157 -13.68 -15.53 4.10
CA MET A 157 -14.48 -15.37 5.32
C MET A 157 -14.49 -16.63 6.16
N GLU A 158 -14.51 -17.82 5.55
CA GLU A 158 -14.33 -19.10 6.25
C GLU A 158 -12.97 -19.18 6.93
N GLN A 159 -11.89 -18.80 6.24
CA GLN A 159 -10.54 -18.76 6.81
C GLN A 159 -10.44 -17.78 7.98
N VAL A 160 -11.06 -16.60 7.88
CA VAL A 160 -11.16 -15.62 8.97
C VAL A 160 -11.94 -16.20 10.15
N GLY A 161 -13.09 -16.83 9.90
CA GLY A 161 -13.88 -17.50 10.93
C GLY A 161 -13.10 -18.60 11.65
N ALA A 162 -12.36 -19.43 10.91
CA ALA A 162 -11.47 -20.46 11.44
C ALA A 162 -10.31 -19.88 12.28
N SER A 163 -9.88 -18.65 11.99
CA SER A 163 -8.87 -17.93 12.77
C SER A 163 -9.40 -17.29 14.06
N ALA A 164 -10.72 -17.34 14.29
CA ALA A 164 -11.42 -16.70 15.41
C ALA A 164 -11.32 -15.17 15.46
N ALA A 165 -10.83 -14.50 14.42
CA ALA A 165 -10.75 -13.04 14.36
C ALA A 165 -12.09 -12.41 13.95
N GLY A 166 -12.42 -11.26 14.54
CA GLY A 166 -13.59 -10.46 14.17
C GLY A 166 -13.35 -8.99 14.47
N MET A 167 -14.11 -8.11 13.83
CA MET A 167 -14.05 -6.67 14.12
C MET A 167 -15.30 -6.25 14.89
N GLY A 168 -15.12 -5.83 16.14
CA GLY A 168 -16.18 -5.17 16.93
C GLY A 168 -16.32 -3.71 16.52
N LEU A 169 -17.57 -3.23 16.47
CA LEU A 169 -17.90 -1.80 16.32
C LEU A 169 -17.94 -1.09 17.66
#